data_AF-A0A816XH70-F1
#
_entry.id   AF-A0A816XH70-F1
#
_cell.length_a   1.000
_cell.length_b   1.000
_cell.length_c   1.000
_cell.angle_alpha   90.00
_cell.angle_beta   90.00
_cell.angle_gamma   90.00
#
_symmetry.space_group_name_H-M   'P 1'
#
loop_
_entity.id
_entity.type
_entity.pdbx_description
1 polymer ?
#
loop_
_entity_poly.entity_id
_entity_poly.type
_entity_poly.pdbx_seq_one_letter_code
_entity_poly.pdbx_strand_id
1 'polypeptide(L)'
;MEELGLNAALPPFLNGRRQFTTAEANESRCVTKIRWIVETVNGRLKQFKFLSNTVQNFSIPHLEEYLSIACSIINRYQTPIKTSSLEDIEITKKNGRFAQSVKEFRNVSREK
;
A
#
# COMPACT_ATOMS: atom_id res chain seq x y z
N MET A 1 1.88 11.71 12.91
CA MET A 1 1.04 10.60 12.39
C MET A 1 -0.44 10.90 12.61
N GLU A 2 -0.85 11.21 13.84
CA GLU A 2 -2.22 11.67 14.12
C GLU A 2 -2.57 13.00 13.44
N GLU A 3 -1.62 13.93 13.33
CA GLU A 3 -1.79 15.18 12.58
C GLU A 3 -2.06 14.99 11.07
N LEU A 4 -1.73 13.82 10.52
CA LEU A 4 -2.01 13.46 9.12
C LEU A 4 -3.31 12.65 9.00
N GLY A 5 -4.09 12.50 10.08
CA GLY A 5 -5.28 11.65 10.13
C GLY A 5 -4.98 10.14 10.08
N LEU A 6 -3.71 9.75 10.25
CA LEU A 6 -3.27 8.36 10.19
C LEU A 6 -3.21 7.76 11.60
N ASN A 7 -4.06 6.76 11.85
CA ASN A 7 -4.04 6.00 13.09
C ASN A 7 -3.04 4.82 12.98
N ALA A 8 -2.00 4.83 13.80
CA ALA A 8 -1.01 3.77 13.86
C ALA A 8 -1.54 2.58 14.69
N ALA A 9 -2.01 1.53 14.02
CA ALA A 9 -2.47 0.32 14.71
C ALA A 9 -1.27 -0.54 15.15
N LEU A 10 -1.12 -0.76 16.45
CA LEU A 10 -0.18 -1.73 16.99
C LEU A 10 -0.75 -3.15 16.86
N PRO A 11 0.07 -4.16 16.55
CA PRO A 11 -0.39 -5.53 16.48
C PRO A 11 -0.98 -6.02 17.82
N PRO A 12 -2.17 -6.66 17.83
CA PRO A 12 -2.85 -7.06 19.07
C PRO A 12 -2.06 -8.05 19.94
N PHE A 13 -1.08 -8.76 19.37
CA PHE A 13 -0.23 -9.71 20.11
C PHE A 13 0.73 -9.02 21.08
N LEU A 14 0.97 -7.71 20.91
CA LEU A 14 1.81 -6.95 21.83
C LEU A 14 1.15 -6.76 23.22
N ASN A 15 -0.15 -7.05 23.33
CA ASN A 15 -0.91 -6.92 24.57
C ASN A 15 -0.70 -8.11 25.54
N GLY A 16 0.36 -8.90 25.38
CA GLY A 16 0.73 -10.02 26.27
C GLY A 16 -0.20 -11.24 26.24
N ARG A 17 -1.23 -11.25 25.39
CA ARG A 17 -2.18 -12.36 25.26
C ARG A 17 -1.74 -13.34 24.18
N ARG A 18 -1.91 -14.64 24.46
CA ARG A 18 -1.52 -15.73 23.56
C ARG A 18 -2.48 -15.96 22.39
N GLN A 19 -3.71 -15.46 22.47
CA GLN A 19 -4.74 -15.61 21.44
C GLN A 19 -5.46 -14.28 21.21
N PHE A 20 -5.88 -14.04 19.97
CA PHE A 20 -6.70 -12.89 19.60
C PHE A 20 -8.16 -13.15 19.90
N THR A 21 -8.88 -12.08 20.23
CA THR A 21 -10.34 -12.10 20.10
C THR A 21 -10.73 -12.24 18.63
N THR A 22 -11.94 -12.73 18.36
CA THR A 22 -12.46 -12.86 16.99
C THR A 22 -12.44 -11.53 16.25
N ALA A 23 -12.74 -10.42 16.94
CA ALA A 23 -12.70 -9.07 16.37
C ALA A 23 -11.27 -8.67 15.95
N GLU A 24 -10.29 -8.78 16.85
CA GLU A 24 -8.89 -8.46 16.58
C GLU A 24 -8.29 -9.34 15.48
N ALA A 25 -8.65 -10.62 15.45
CA ALA A 25 -8.23 -11.54 14.40
C ALA A 25 -8.77 -11.12 13.03
N ASN A 26 -10.04 -10.68 12.96
CA ASN A 26 -10.65 -10.21 11.72
C ASN A 26 -10.03 -8.90 11.23
N GLU A 27 -9.77 -7.96 12.13
CA GLU A 27 -9.08 -6.72 11.82
C GLU A 27 -7.65 -6.98 11.31
N SER A 28 -6.89 -7.82 12.03
CA SER A 28 -5.53 -8.22 11.63
C SER A 28 -5.50 -8.91 10.26
N ARG A 29 -6.53 -9.70 9.94
CA ARG A 29 -6.70 -10.33 8.62
C ARG A 29 -6.93 -9.28 7.52
N CYS A 30 -7.68 -8.22 7.80
CA CYS A 30 -7.87 -7.09 6.88
C CYS A 30 -6.53 -6.40 6.57
N VAL A 31 -5.78 -6.02 7.60
CA VAL A 31 -4.44 -5.39 7.46
C VAL A 31 -3.51 -6.29 6.66
N THR A 32 -3.53 -7.60 6.93
CA THR A 32 -2.68 -8.56 6.23
C THR A 32 -3.03 -8.70 4.74
N LYS A 33 -4.32 -8.69 4.38
CA LYS A 33 -4.74 -8.68 2.96
C LYS A 33 -4.24 -7.45 2.22
N ILE A 34 -4.31 -6.27 2.84
CA ILE A 34 -3.81 -5.03 2.25
C ILE A 34 -2.29 -5.07 2.10
N ARG A 35 -1.58 -5.49 3.16
CA ARG A 35 -0.12 -5.62 3.17
C ARG A 35 0.38 -6.52 2.04
N TRP A 36 -0.28 -7.65 1.80
CA TRP A 36 0.08 -8.58 0.73
C TRP A 36 0.10 -7.92 -0.65
N ILE A 37 -0.88 -7.05 -0.95
CA ILE A 37 -0.92 -6.31 -2.21
C ILE A 37 0.28 -5.36 -2.32
N VAL A 38 0.54 -4.60 -1.25
CA VAL A 38 1.68 -3.66 -1.19
C VAL A 38 3.02 -4.38 -1.34
N GLU A 39 3.21 -5.48 -0.62
CA GLU A 39 4.41 -6.32 -0.70
C GLU A 39 4.60 -6.91 -2.10
N THR A 40 3.52 -7.34 -2.74
CA THR A 40 3.57 -7.87 -4.11
C THR A 40 4.01 -6.79 -5.11
N VAL A 41 3.46 -5.57 -5.01
CA VAL A 41 3.90 -4.43 -5.85
C VAL A 41 5.36 -4.10 -5.59
N ASN A 42 5.78 -4.02 -4.32
CA ASN A 42 7.17 -3.78 -3.95
C ASN A 42 8.11 -4.87 -4.48
N GLY A 43 7.67 -6.13 -4.46
CA GLY A 43 8.41 -7.25 -5.05
C GLY A 43 8.66 -7.07 -6.55
N ARG A 44 7.67 -6.57 -7.30
CA ARG A 44 7.82 -6.24 -8.73
C ARG A 44 8.77 -5.08 -8.97
N LEU A 45 8.69 -4.03 -8.16
CA LEU A 45 9.62 -2.89 -8.26
C LEU A 45 11.07 -3.30 -7.97
N LYS A 46 11.29 -4.21 -7.02
CA LYS A 46 12.62 -4.76 -6.74
C LYS A 46 13.20 -5.66 -7.84
N GLN A 47 12.43 -6.02 -8.87
CA GLN A 47 13.00 -6.68 -10.06
C GLN A 47 13.88 -5.72 -10.87
N PHE A 48 13.69 -4.41 -10.72
CA PHE A 48 14.53 -3.39 -11.34
C PHE A 48 15.77 -3.20 -10.47
N LYS A 49 16.95 -3.59 -10.98
CA LYS A 49 18.23 -3.51 -10.25
C LYS A 49 18.50 -2.14 -9.63
N PHE A 50 18.12 -1.07 -10.34
CA PHE A 50 18.24 0.30 -9.83
C PHE A 50 17.43 0.53 -8.54
N LEU A 51 16.17 0.08 -8.51
CA LEU A 51 15.26 0.25 -7.37
C LEU A 51 15.49 -0.78 -6.25
N SER A 52 16.22 -1.87 -6.53
CA SER A 52 16.58 -2.87 -5.53
C SER A 52 17.82 -2.51 -4.71
N ASN A 53 18.60 -1.52 -5.14
CA ASN A 53 19.87 -1.13 -4.53
C ASN A 53 19.79 0.30 -3.98
N THR A 54 20.85 0.72 -3.29
CA THR A 54 20.99 2.10 -2.83
C THR A 54 21.09 3.04 -4.04
N VAL A 55 20.14 3.99 -4.12
CA VAL A 55 20.12 5.03 -5.15
C VAL A 55 21.14 6.11 -4.79
N GLN A 56 21.92 6.55 -5.79
CA GLN A 56 22.87 7.65 -5.60
C GLN A 56 22.13 8.98 -5.39
N ASN A 57 22.66 9.86 -4.54
CA ASN A 57 21.98 11.13 -4.21
C ASN A 57 21.69 12.01 -5.43
N PHE A 58 22.56 11.98 -6.46
CA PHE A 58 22.35 12.70 -7.72
C PHE A 58 21.07 12.26 -8.46
N SER A 59 20.64 11.03 -8.27
CA SER A 59 19.44 10.47 -8.90
C SER A 59 18.14 10.77 -8.14
N ILE A 60 18.22 11.31 -6.91
CA ILE A 60 17.04 11.62 -6.07
C ILE A 60 16.05 12.56 -6.78
N PRO A 61 16.48 13.66 -7.46
CA PRO A 61 15.55 14.54 -8.17
C PRO A 61 14.74 13.84 -9.27
N HIS A 62 15.25 12.75 -9.83
CA HIS A 62 14.63 12.00 -10.92
C HIS A 62 13.96 10.69 -10.45
N LEU A 63 13.96 10.42 -9.14
CA LEU A 63 13.48 9.15 -8.61
C LEU A 63 12.00 8.90 -8.91
N GLU A 64 11.18 9.96 -8.92
CA GLU A 64 9.77 9.88 -9.30
C GLU A 64 9.61 9.42 -10.76
N GLU A 65 10.38 10.00 -11.67
CA GLU A 65 10.36 9.63 -13.09
C GLU A 65 10.76 8.15 -13.28
N TYR A 66 11.84 7.72 -12.62
CA TYR A 66 12.28 6.32 -12.66
C TYR A 66 11.22 5.36 -12.12
N LEU A 67 10.57 5.73 -11.02
CA LEU A 67 9.48 4.94 -10.45
C LEU A 67 8.27 4.89 -11.39
N SER A 68 7.90 6.02 -11.99
CA SER A 68 6.79 6.13 -12.95
C SER A 68 7.04 5.26 -14.18
N ILE A 69 8.26 5.29 -14.72
CA ILE A 69 8.68 4.44 -15.84
C ILE A 69 8.60 2.96 -15.46
N ALA A 70 9.16 2.56 -14.31
CA ALA A 70 9.11 1.18 -13.83
C ALA A 70 7.66 0.69 -13.65
N CYS A 71 6.81 1.50 -13.02
CA CYS A 71 5.37 1.21 -12.86
C CYS A 71 4.66 1.06 -14.21
N SER A 72 4.96 1.93 -15.17
CA SER A 72 4.37 1.87 -16.52
C SER A 72 4.75 0.58 -17.25
N ILE A 73 6.01 0.16 -17.15
CA ILE A 73 6.48 -1.12 -17.70
C ILE A 73 5.76 -2.30 -17.03
N ILE A 74 5.69 -2.31 -15.70
CA ILE A 74 4.97 -3.36 -14.95
C ILE A 74 3.51 -3.44 -15.40
N ASN A 75 2.82 -2.30 -15.48
CA ASN A 75 1.41 -2.24 -15.86
C ASN A 75 1.16 -2.71 -17.30
N ARG A 76 2.13 -2.48 -18.19
CA ARG A 76 2.00 -2.88 -19.60
C ARG A 76 2.26 -4.37 -19.82
N TYR A 77 3.26 -4.94 -19.14
CA TYR A 77 3.79 -6.25 -19.49
C TYR A 77 3.58 -7.34 -18.44
N GLN A 78 3.29 -7.01 -17.19
CA GLN A 78 3.02 -8.01 -16.16
C GLN A 78 1.52 -8.28 -15.99
N THR A 79 1.18 -9.50 -15.60
CA THR A 79 -0.19 -9.88 -15.24
C THR A 79 -0.69 -9.00 -14.08
N PRO A 80 -1.95 -8.54 -14.09
CA PRO A 80 -2.53 -7.84 -12.95
C PRO A 80 -2.40 -8.64 -11.65
N ILE A 81 -2.08 -7.97 -10.53
CA ILE A 81 -1.88 -8.62 -9.22
C ILE A 81 -3.18 -9.26 -8.71
N LYS A 82 -4.31 -8.64 -9.02
CA LYS A 82 -5.65 -9.15 -8.74
C LYS A 82 -6.59 -8.63 -9.81
N THR A 83 -7.41 -9.51 -10.39
CA THR A 83 -8.61 -9.09 -11.11
C THR A 83 -9.69 -8.88 -10.07
N SER A 84 -10.21 -7.66 -9.93
CA SER A 84 -11.28 -7.36 -8.97
C SER A 84 -12.51 -8.22 -9.26
N SER A 85 -12.95 -9.01 -8.28
CA SER A 85 -14.30 -9.57 -8.30
C SER A 85 -15.31 -8.48 -7.95
N LEU A 86 -16.59 -8.67 -8.31
CA LEU A 86 -17.66 -7.72 -7.95
C LEU A 86 -17.77 -7.50 -6.44
N GLU A 87 -17.45 -8.52 -5.64
CA GLU A 87 -17.44 -8.49 -4.18
C GLU A 87 -16.33 -7.58 -3.61
N ASP A 88 -15.14 -7.55 -4.24
CA ASP A 88 -14.02 -6.69 -3.82
C ASP A 88 -14.37 -5.20 -3.99
N ILE A 89 -15.16 -4.86 -5.01
CA ILE A 89 -15.63 -3.49 -5.27
C ILE A 89 -16.64 -3.07 -4.19
N GLU A 90 -17.52 -3.98 -3.78
CA GLU A 90 -18.53 -3.74 -2.74
C GLU A 90 -17.90 -3.56 -1.36
N ILE A 91 -16.90 -4.38 -1.01
CA ILE A 91 -16.11 -4.23 0.22
C ILE A 91 -15.35 -2.89 0.23
N THR A 92 -14.81 -2.47 -0.92
CA THR A 92 -14.12 -1.17 -1.04
C THR A 92 -15.08 0.00 -0.85
N LYS A 93 -16.30 -0.08 -1.40
CA LYS A 93 -17.36 0.92 -1.19
C LYS A 93 -17.82 0.97 0.28
N LYS A 94 -17.95 -0.19 0.93
CA LYS A 94 -18.36 -0.31 2.34
C LYS A 94 -17.28 0.19 3.31
N ASN A 95 -16.01 0.00 2.97
CA ASN A 95 -14.84 0.46 3.74
C ASN A 95 -14.35 1.86 3.31
N GLY A 96 -15.26 2.75 2.92
CA GLY A 96 -15.00 4.05 2.28
C GLY A 96 -13.93 4.95 2.94
N ARG A 97 -13.57 4.70 4.20
CA ARG A 97 -12.48 5.37 4.93
C ARG A 97 -11.14 5.34 4.19
N PHE A 98 -10.76 4.23 3.56
CA PHE A 98 -9.47 4.15 2.83
C PHE A 98 -9.52 4.90 1.49
N ALA A 99 -10.63 4.81 0.76
CA ALA A 99 -10.79 5.50 -0.52
C ALA A 99 -10.86 7.03 -0.36
N GLN A 100 -11.39 7.51 0.76
CA GLN A 100 -11.44 8.94 1.11
C GLN A 100 -10.04 9.48 1.42
N SER A 101 -9.27 8.77 2.25
CA SER A 101 -7.91 9.16 2.63
C SER A 101 -6.95 9.20 1.42
N VAL A 102 -7.08 8.28 0.45
CA VAL A 102 -6.28 8.31 -0.80
C VAL A 102 -6.64 9.53 -1.68
N LYS A 103 -7.91 9.93 -1.74
CA LYS A 103 -8.33 11.12 -2.49
C LYS A 103 -7.82 12.40 -1.82
N GLU A 104 -7.89 12.46 -0.49
CA GLU A 104 -7.37 13.58 0.31
C GLU A 104 -5.86 13.74 0.13
N PHE A 105 -5.09 12.65 0.22
CA PHE A 105 -3.63 12.68 0.01
C PHE A 105 -3.27 13.18 -1.40
N ARG A 106 -4.02 12.75 -2.42
CA ARG A 106 -3.80 13.17 -3.81
C ARG A 106 -4.10 14.64 -4.05
N ASN A 107 -5.03 15.22 -3.30
CA ASN A 107 -5.36 16.63 -3.39
C ASN A 107 -4.31 17.49 -2.67
N VAL A 108 -3.83 17.05 -1.50
CA VAL A 108 -2.74 17.73 -0.77
C VAL A 108 -1.43 17.78 -1.56
N SER A 109 -1.10 16.72 -2.32
CA SER A 109 0.08 16.72 -3.19
C SER A 109 -0.05 17.57 -4.47
N ARG A 110 -1.24 18.09 -4.80
CA ARG A 110 -1.45 18.99 -5.94
C ARG A 110 -1.48 20.46 -5.56
N GLU A 111 -1.61 20.76 -4.27
CA GLU A 111 -1.65 22.12 -3.72
C GLU A 111 -0.28 22.62 -3.24
N LYS A 112 0.77 21.80 -3.40
CA LYS A 112 2.17 22.17 -3.19
C LYS A 112 2.92 22.15 -4.52
#